data_AF-A0AA36DKB8-F1
#
_entry.id   AF-A0AA36DKB8-F1
#
_cell.length_a   1.000
_cell.length_b   1.000
_cell.length_c   1.000
_cell.angle_alpha   90.00
_cell.angle_beta   90.00
_cell.angle_gamma   90.00
#
_symmetry.space_group_name_H-M   'P 1'
#
loop_
_entity.id
_entity.type
_entity.pdbx_description
1 polymer ?
#
loop_
_entity_poly.entity_id
_entity_poly.type
_entity_poly.pdbx_seq_one_letter_code
_entity_poly.pdbx_strand_id
1 'polypeptide(L)'
;MSVLCSHTLSSLLTSASLYRCPYFLFATTSSCKKGPRKTPFVNKREALAVQTISRREPSRTVIPSATHRDNIMLPQRFDHFLVLDFEATCTDDGPILPYPEIIELPVAKLDAKTWTVSSYFHQYVRPTANPIITSFCTHLTGIIQEMVDNQPTIDEVLQRFHLWMKHEGMLSSRTAFITCGDWDLGIMLPSEAKNKRFEVPQYLRQWINVKKSYCDHTGTFAKGLRDLLNAYGLQHAGRLHSGIDDVKTICAITSAIGKEGYVYRSVAQHVD
;
A
#
# COMPACT_ATOMS: atom_id res chain seq x y z
N MET A 1 4.85 5.35 80.42
CA MET A 1 5.62 6.61 80.27
C MET A 1 5.58 6.94 78.78
N SER A 2 4.49 7.48 78.20
CA SER A 2 3.85 8.81 78.43
C SER A 2 4.92 9.90 78.28
N VAL A 3 4.91 10.76 77.25
CA VAL A 3 4.07 11.96 77.03
C VAL A 3 4.33 12.37 75.54
N LEU A 4 3.42 12.43 74.56
CA LEU A 4 2.22 13.27 74.30
C LEU A 4 2.39 14.77 74.52
N CYS A 5 2.62 15.54 73.45
CA CYS A 5 2.30 16.96 73.45
C CYS A 5 1.44 17.31 72.23
N SER A 6 0.20 17.64 72.54
CA SER A 6 -0.84 18.13 71.65
C SER A 6 -0.88 19.66 71.77
N HIS A 7 -1.08 20.37 70.66
CA HIS A 7 -1.76 21.66 70.69
C HIS A 7 -2.78 21.73 69.54
N THR A 8 -4.03 21.60 69.94
CA THR A 8 -5.25 22.15 69.33
C THR A 8 -5.18 23.69 69.33
N LEU A 9 -5.88 24.48 68.50
CA LEU A 9 -7.34 24.56 68.33
C LEU A 9 -7.69 25.64 67.27
N SER A 10 -8.83 25.45 66.60
CA SER A 10 -9.85 26.46 66.22
C SER A 10 -9.54 27.50 65.11
N SER A 11 -10.21 27.45 63.94
CA SER A 11 -11.55 28.03 63.65
C SER A 11 -11.43 29.42 62.98
N LEU A 12 -12.23 29.92 62.03
CA LEU A 12 -13.52 29.60 61.42
C LEU A 12 -13.56 30.19 59.98
N LEU A 13 -14.41 29.59 59.15
CA LEU A 13 -15.36 30.20 58.18
C LEU A 13 -15.02 31.52 57.46
N THR A 14 -15.21 31.57 56.13
CA THR A 14 -16.47 32.08 55.53
C THR A 14 -16.47 32.07 53.98
N SER A 15 -17.64 31.70 53.44
CA SER A 15 -18.30 32.13 52.18
C SER A 15 -17.55 32.01 50.84
N ALA A 16 -17.90 31.06 49.96
CA ALA A 16 -19.06 31.07 49.04
C ALA A 16 -19.10 32.27 48.07
N SER A 17 -18.99 31.97 46.77
CA SER A 17 -19.77 32.67 45.73
C SER A 17 -19.94 31.79 44.49
N LEU A 18 -21.18 31.37 44.28
CA LEU A 18 -21.77 30.88 43.04
C LEU A 18 -22.04 32.09 42.15
N TYR A 19 -21.74 31.99 40.85
CA TYR A 19 -22.51 32.74 39.85
C TYR A 19 -22.85 31.85 38.65
N ARG A 20 -24.17 31.70 38.47
CA ARG A 20 -24.89 31.11 37.35
C ARG A 20 -25.50 32.29 36.56
N CYS A 21 -25.53 32.19 35.21
CA CYS A 21 -26.43 32.77 34.17
C CYS A 21 -27.26 34.03 34.48
N PRO A 22 -27.61 34.94 33.52
CA PRO A 22 -28.35 34.57 32.28
C PRO A 22 -28.27 35.50 31.02
N TYR A 23 -28.67 34.91 29.88
CA TYR A 23 -29.49 35.41 28.75
C TYR A 23 -29.39 36.84 28.11
N PHE A 24 -29.53 36.81 26.77
CA PHE A 24 -30.48 37.53 25.88
C PHE A 24 -29.92 38.37 24.72
N LEU A 25 -30.52 38.08 23.55
CA LEU A 25 -30.43 38.62 22.19
C LEU A 25 -30.48 40.16 22.08
N PHE A 26 -29.91 40.72 21.00
CA PHE A 26 -30.70 41.29 19.88
C PHE A 26 -29.84 41.48 18.62
N ALA A 27 -30.46 41.21 17.48
CA ALA A 27 -29.94 41.33 16.13
C ALA A 27 -30.06 42.75 15.59
N THR A 28 -29.19 43.15 14.66
CA THR A 28 -29.56 43.98 13.50
C THR A 28 -28.74 43.61 12.26
N THR A 29 -29.39 43.85 11.14
CA THR A 29 -29.18 43.40 9.77
C THR A 29 -28.07 44.14 9.01
N SER A 30 -27.39 43.44 8.09
CA SER A 30 -27.02 44.04 6.80
C SER A 30 -26.92 42.96 5.71
N SER A 31 -27.62 43.24 4.61
CA SER A 31 -27.83 42.42 3.43
C SER A 31 -26.82 42.79 2.35
N CYS A 32 -26.21 41.82 1.65
CA CYS A 32 -26.05 41.90 0.20
C CYS A 32 -25.54 40.60 -0.47
N LYS A 33 -26.44 40.01 -1.28
CA LYS A 33 -26.26 39.45 -2.63
C LYS A 33 -25.30 38.26 -2.87
N LYS A 34 -25.96 37.11 -3.12
CA LYS A 34 -25.42 35.91 -3.80
C LYS A 34 -25.07 36.22 -5.27
N GLY A 35 -23.87 35.83 -5.69
CA GLY A 35 -23.43 35.72 -7.09
C GLY A 35 -22.99 34.27 -7.41
N PRO A 36 -23.03 33.83 -8.68
CA PRO A 36 -23.14 32.42 -9.03
C PRO A 36 -21.80 31.66 -9.06
N ARG A 37 -21.88 30.35 -8.80
CA ARG A 37 -20.80 29.36 -8.86
C ARG A 37 -20.22 29.25 -10.28
N LYS A 38 -18.89 29.25 -10.40
CA LYS A 38 -18.17 28.92 -11.63
C LYS A 38 -17.90 27.41 -11.67
N THR A 39 -18.54 26.72 -12.60
CA THR A 39 -18.17 25.39 -13.08
C THR A 39 -17.01 25.50 -14.08
N PRO A 40 -16.12 24.49 -14.19
CA PRO A 40 -15.04 24.52 -15.15
C PRO A 40 -15.54 24.22 -16.57
N PHE A 41 -14.90 24.89 -17.51
CA PHE A 41 -14.98 24.79 -18.97
C PHE A 41 -15.26 23.38 -19.52
N VAL A 42 -16.38 23.23 -20.22
CA VAL A 42 -16.60 22.17 -21.22
C VAL A 42 -16.57 22.83 -22.59
N ASN A 43 -15.60 22.48 -23.43
CA ASN A 43 -15.54 22.93 -24.81
C ASN A 43 -16.58 22.18 -25.64
N LYS A 44 -17.70 22.84 -25.95
CA LYS A 44 -18.58 22.46 -27.06
C LYS A 44 -17.98 22.99 -28.37
N ARG A 45 -17.61 22.09 -29.26
CA ARG A 45 -17.85 22.28 -30.70
C ARG A 45 -18.87 21.23 -31.12
N GLU A 46 -20.12 21.67 -31.22
CA GLU A 46 -21.21 20.91 -31.83
C GLU A 46 -21.24 21.17 -33.34
N ALA A 47 -21.45 20.07 -34.06
CA ALA A 47 -22.35 19.91 -35.22
C ALA A 47 -22.16 20.78 -36.48
N LEU A 48 -21.98 20.12 -37.63
CA LEU A 48 -23.02 20.03 -38.66
C LEU A 48 -22.56 19.09 -39.81
N ALA A 49 -23.36 18.08 -40.14
CA ALA A 49 -23.76 17.73 -41.50
C ALA A 49 -24.61 16.45 -41.48
N VAL A 50 -25.92 16.62 -41.67
CA VAL A 50 -26.90 15.58 -41.96
C VAL A 50 -26.92 15.41 -43.47
N GLN A 51 -26.88 14.18 -44.00
CA GLN A 51 -27.91 13.63 -44.90
C GLN A 51 -27.52 12.29 -45.56
N THR A 52 -28.41 11.32 -45.32
CA THR A 52 -28.96 10.35 -46.28
C THR A 52 -28.04 9.25 -46.83
N ILE A 53 -28.40 7.98 -46.59
CA ILE A 53 -28.48 6.90 -47.61
C ILE A 53 -29.23 5.69 -47.02
N SER A 54 -30.35 5.37 -47.70
CA SER A 54 -30.90 4.07 -48.11
C SER A 54 -30.66 2.78 -47.29
N ARG A 55 -31.78 2.07 -47.11
CA ARG A 55 -31.94 0.67 -46.69
C ARG A 55 -30.96 -0.30 -47.38
N ARG A 56 -30.37 -1.20 -46.59
CA ARG A 56 -30.21 -2.65 -46.87
C ARG A 56 -29.47 -3.33 -45.71
N GLU A 57 -30.11 -4.33 -45.10
CA GLU A 57 -29.39 -5.34 -44.30
C GLU A 57 -28.52 -6.21 -45.21
N PRO A 58 -27.39 -6.70 -44.68
CA PRO A 58 -27.08 -8.09 -44.88
C PRO A 58 -26.69 -8.79 -43.58
N SER A 59 -27.30 -9.97 -43.41
CA SER A 59 -26.86 -11.05 -42.54
C SER A 59 -25.33 -11.22 -42.58
N ARG A 60 -24.70 -11.13 -41.42
CA ARG A 60 -23.36 -11.67 -41.22
C ARG A 60 -23.29 -12.22 -39.81
N THR A 61 -23.36 -13.54 -39.72
CA THR A 61 -23.04 -14.32 -38.54
C THR A 61 -21.68 -13.86 -38.02
N VAL A 62 -21.68 -13.16 -36.88
CA VAL A 62 -20.47 -12.87 -36.13
C VAL A 62 -20.05 -14.20 -35.51
N ILE A 63 -19.10 -14.88 -36.15
CA ILE A 63 -18.36 -15.95 -35.50
C ILE A 63 -17.55 -15.27 -34.40
N PRO A 64 -17.74 -15.59 -33.11
CA PRO A 64 -16.84 -15.09 -32.08
C PRO A 64 -15.50 -15.79 -32.29
N SER A 65 -14.50 -15.05 -32.78
CA SER A 65 -13.10 -15.44 -32.65
C SER A 65 -12.68 -15.18 -31.21
N ALA A 66 -13.19 -15.99 -30.29
CA ALA A 66 -12.50 -16.23 -29.03
C ALA A 66 -11.35 -17.17 -29.40
N THR A 67 -10.17 -16.61 -29.66
CA THR A 67 -8.94 -17.40 -29.63
C THR A 67 -8.79 -17.90 -28.21
N HIS A 68 -9.32 -19.09 -27.95
CA HIS A 68 -8.93 -19.92 -26.83
C HIS A 68 -7.43 -20.16 -27.04
N ARG A 69 -6.59 -19.25 -26.51
CA ARG A 69 -5.18 -19.58 -26.35
C ARG A 69 -5.21 -20.76 -25.41
N ASP A 70 -4.86 -21.93 -25.90
CA ASP A 70 -4.57 -23.06 -25.03
C ASP A 70 -3.61 -22.52 -23.95
N ASN A 71 -4.02 -22.59 -22.68
CA ASN A 71 -3.21 -22.16 -21.55
C ASN A 71 -2.03 -23.13 -21.43
N ILE A 72 -1.05 -22.97 -22.32
CA ILE A 72 0.22 -23.68 -22.25
C ILE A 72 0.99 -22.97 -21.13
N MET A 73 0.82 -23.46 -19.90
CA MET A 73 1.64 -23.01 -18.78
C MET A 73 3.10 -23.32 -19.09
N LEU A 74 3.88 -22.27 -19.36
CA LEU A 74 5.31 -22.41 -19.61
C LEU A 74 6.06 -22.60 -18.28
N PRO A 75 7.04 -23.53 -18.23
CA PRO A 75 7.90 -23.67 -17.07
C PRO A 75 8.59 -22.36 -16.71
N GLN A 76 8.55 -22.00 -15.42
CA GLN A 76 9.21 -20.82 -14.90
C GLN A 76 10.70 -21.08 -14.60
N ARG A 77 11.49 -20.00 -14.58
CA ARG A 77 12.92 -20.05 -14.22
C ARG A 77 13.15 -20.21 -12.72
N PHE A 78 12.17 -19.84 -11.92
CA PHE A 78 12.17 -19.90 -10.47
C PHE A 78 11.21 -20.99 -10.01
N ASP A 79 11.52 -21.60 -8.87
CA ASP A 79 10.63 -22.54 -8.20
C ASP A 79 9.54 -21.78 -7.42
N HIS A 80 9.91 -20.63 -6.84
CA HIS A 80 9.03 -19.80 -6.04
C HIS A 80 9.23 -18.30 -6.33
N PHE A 81 8.15 -17.56 -6.19
CA PHE A 81 8.17 -16.10 -6.13
C PHE A 81 7.85 -15.63 -4.70
N LEU A 82 8.59 -14.63 -4.22
CA LEU A 82 8.34 -13.97 -2.95
C LEU A 82 7.77 -12.58 -3.21
N VAL A 83 6.45 -12.46 -3.10
CA VAL A 83 5.74 -11.21 -3.40
C VAL A 83 5.75 -10.33 -2.17
N LEU A 84 6.23 -9.09 -2.30
CA LEU A 84 6.49 -8.16 -1.21
C LEU A 84 5.92 -6.77 -1.55
N ASP A 85 5.38 -6.08 -0.55
CA ASP A 85 4.92 -4.69 -0.63
C ASP A 85 5.03 -4.03 0.75
N PHE A 86 5.88 -3.02 0.92
CA PHE A 86 6.04 -2.35 2.21
C PHE A 86 5.02 -1.23 2.39
N GLU A 87 4.59 -1.03 3.63
CA GLU A 87 4.04 0.26 4.04
C GLU A 87 5.09 1.03 4.84
N ALA A 88 5.09 2.35 4.72
CA ALA A 88 6.04 3.23 5.41
C ALA A 88 5.36 4.44 6.04
N THR A 89 6.04 5.02 7.03
CA THR A 89 5.64 6.30 7.61
C THR A 89 5.58 7.38 6.52
N CYS A 90 4.54 8.21 6.56
CA CYS A 90 4.31 9.26 5.58
C CYS A 90 3.51 10.44 6.16
N THR A 91 3.46 11.54 5.42
CA THR A 91 2.69 12.75 5.74
C THR A 91 2.17 13.39 4.46
N ASP A 92 1.15 14.25 4.55
CA ASP A 92 0.59 15.03 3.43
C ASP A 92 1.33 16.36 3.19
N ASP A 93 2.16 16.79 4.14
CA ASP A 93 2.96 18.02 4.07
C ASP A 93 4.32 17.85 3.36
N GLY A 94 4.45 16.87 2.46
CA GLY A 94 5.68 16.56 1.73
C GLY A 94 6.43 15.33 2.28
N PRO A 95 7.75 15.22 2.08
CA PRO A 95 8.53 14.11 2.60
C PRO A 95 8.55 14.15 4.13
N ILE A 96 8.28 13.01 4.78
CA ILE A 96 8.44 12.89 6.23
C ILE A 96 9.93 13.00 6.60
N LEU A 97 10.21 13.78 7.65
CA LEU A 97 11.57 14.05 8.14
C LEU A 97 11.82 13.33 9.47
N PRO A 98 13.02 12.78 9.70
CA PRO A 98 14.22 12.93 8.87
C PRO A 98 14.24 12.04 7.61
N TYR A 99 13.45 10.96 7.60
CA TYR A 99 13.27 10.03 6.48
C TYR A 99 12.07 9.10 6.78
N PRO A 100 11.43 8.49 5.76
CA PRO A 100 10.39 7.47 5.96
C PRO A 100 10.98 6.18 6.54
N GLU A 101 10.16 5.43 7.28
CA GLU A 101 10.52 4.14 7.90
C GLU A 101 9.46 3.09 7.56
N ILE A 102 9.88 1.86 7.26
CA ILE A 102 8.98 0.72 7.04
C ILE A 102 8.21 0.45 8.34
N ILE A 103 6.89 0.31 8.23
CA ILE A 103 5.97 0.02 9.35
C ILE A 103 5.16 -1.26 9.14
N GLU A 104 5.21 -1.85 7.94
CA GLU A 104 4.63 -3.17 7.63
C GLU A 104 5.54 -3.93 6.66
N LEU A 105 5.80 -5.21 6.97
CA LEU A 105 6.58 -6.12 6.14
C LEU A 105 5.80 -7.42 5.86
N PRO A 106 4.98 -7.45 4.80
CA PRO A 106 4.34 -8.65 4.29
C PRO A 106 5.13 -9.27 3.14
N VAL A 107 5.20 -10.60 3.13
CA VAL A 107 5.72 -11.40 2.01
C VAL A 107 4.87 -12.64 1.80
N ALA A 108 4.48 -12.95 0.56
CA ALA A 108 3.81 -14.19 0.20
C ALA A 108 4.74 -15.12 -0.58
N LYS A 109 4.70 -16.42 -0.26
CA LYS A 109 5.39 -17.48 -1.01
C LYS A 109 4.46 -18.09 -2.06
N LEU A 110 4.66 -17.71 -3.32
CA LEU A 110 3.90 -18.18 -4.47
C LEU A 110 4.68 -19.29 -5.19
N ASP A 111 4.07 -20.48 -5.30
CA ASP A 111 4.63 -21.59 -6.07
C ASP A 111 4.52 -21.31 -7.59
N ALA A 112 5.63 -21.37 -8.31
CA ALA A 112 5.69 -20.97 -9.72
C ALA A 112 5.13 -22.05 -10.68
N LYS A 113 4.89 -23.28 -10.20
CA LYS A 113 4.31 -24.38 -10.96
C LYS A 113 2.79 -24.45 -10.79
N THR A 114 2.28 -24.21 -9.60
CA THR A 114 0.84 -24.30 -9.30
C THR A 114 0.16 -22.94 -9.28
N TRP A 115 0.93 -21.85 -9.15
CA TRP A 115 0.43 -20.48 -8.92
C TRP A 115 -0.46 -20.37 -7.68
N THR A 116 -0.13 -21.14 -6.65
CA THR A 116 -0.81 -21.10 -5.35
C THR A 116 0.09 -20.49 -4.29
N VAL A 117 -0.46 -19.62 -3.46
CA VAL A 117 0.26 -19.12 -2.29
C VAL A 117 0.28 -20.21 -1.22
N SER A 118 1.48 -20.53 -0.73
CA SER A 118 1.71 -21.62 0.22
C SER A 118 1.94 -21.13 1.66
N SER A 119 2.46 -19.92 1.83
CA SER A 119 2.68 -19.31 3.15
C SER A 119 2.81 -17.79 3.05
N TYR A 120 2.66 -17.12 4.19
CA TYR A 120 2.89 -15.70 4.34
C TYR A 120 3.87 -15.45 5.51
N PHE A 121 4.74 -14.47 5.34
CA PHE A 121 5.38 -13.75 6.43
C PHE A 121 4.68 -12.40 6.57
N HIS A 122 4.36 -11.99 7.79
CA HIS A 122 3.75 -10.68 8.04
C HIS A 122 4.16 -10.18 9.42
N GLN A 123 4.72 -8.98 9.47
CA GLN A 123 5.09 -8.29 10.69
C GLN A 123 4.82 -6.80 10.53
N TYR A 124 4.26 -6.18 11.57
CA TYR A 124 4.36 -4.74 11.73
C TYR A 124 5.75 -4.40 12.29
N VAL A 125 6.20 -3.18 12.02
CA VAL A 125 7.54 -2.71 12.38
C VAL A 125 7.40 -1.44 13.19
N ARG A 126 8.15 -1.34 14.29
CA ARG A 126 8.17 -0.14 15.12
C ARG A 126 9.11 0.92 14.52
N PRO A 127 8.60 2.10 14.11
CA PRO A 127 9.46 3.19 13.67
C PRO A 127 10.18 3.82 14.88
N THR A 128 11.38 4.31 14.64
CA THR A 128 12.31 4.83 15.67
C THR A 128 12.70 6.29 15.43
N ALA A 129 12.70 6.76 14.18
CA ALA A 129 12.94 8.15 13.84
C ALA A 129 11.64 8.98 13.85
N ASN A 130 10.52 8.35 13.48
CA ASN A 130 9.17 8.91 13.46
C ASN A 130 8.23 8.00 14.27
N PRO A 131 8.38 7.94 15.60
CA PRO A 131 7.64 6.99 16.43
C PRO A 131 6.12 7.26 16.46
N ILE A 132 5.69 8.47 16.09
CA ILE A 132 4.27 8.85 16.06
C ILE A 132 3.75 8.74 14.62
N ILE A 133 2.81 7.82 14.40
CA ILE A 133 2.13 7.65 13.11
C ILE A 133 1.22 8.86 12.88
N THR A 134 1.40 9.53 11.75
CA THR A 134 0.58 10.68 11.40
C THR A 134 -0.85 10.25 11.09
N SER A 135 -1.82 11.14 11.32
CA SER A 135 -3.21 10.90 10.91
C SER A 135 -3.29 10.56 9.43
N PHE A 136 -2.53 11.24 8.56
CA PHE A 136 -2.50 10.94 7.13
C PHE A 136 -2.05 9.50 6.87
N CYS A 137 -0.95 9.07 7.50
CA CYS A 137 -0.43 7.71 7.37
C CYS A 137 -1.46 6.66 7.82
N THR A 138 -2.15 6.88 8.94
CA THR A 138 -3.24 6.00 9.38
C THR A 138 -4.39 5.96 8.38
N HIS A 139 -4.82 7.12 7.84
CA HIS A 139 -5.90 7.13 6.86
C HIS A 139 -5.50 6.46 5.54
N LEU A 140 -4.25 6.60 5.12
CA LEU A 140 -3.74 5.99 3.91
C LEU A 140 -3.60 4.48 4.09
N THR A 141 -2.87 4.04 5.12
CA THR A 141 -2.43 2.63 5.29
C THR A 141 -3.37 1.78 6.15
N GLY A 142 -4.20 2.41 6.99
CA GLY A 142 -5.01 1.72 7.98
C GLY A 142 -4.23 1.29 9.24
N ILE A 143 -2.92 1.55 9.28
CA ILE A 143 -2.07 1.24 10.43
C ILE A 143 -2.28 2.32 11.50
N ILE A 144 -2.74 1.89 12.68
CA ILE A 144 -2.89 2.74 13.87
C ILE A 144 -1.66 2.61 14.78
N GLN A 145 -1.48 3.57 15.68
CA GLN A 145 -0.32 3.66 16.56
C GLN A 145 -0.11 2.37 17.38
N GLU A 146 -1.21 1.80 17.91
CA GLU A 146 -1.20 0.61 18.75
C GLU A 146 -0.69 -0.63 18.00
N MET A 147 -0.77 -0.64 16.66
CA MET A 147 -0.26 -1.74 15.85
C MET A 147 1.26 -1.75 15.76
N VAL A 148 1.93 -0.60 15.95
CA VAL A 148 3.40 -0.45 15.79
C VAL A 148 4.15 -0.24 17.11
N ASP A 149 3.51 0.28 18.16
CA ASP A 149 4.17 0.68 19.41
C ASP A 149 5.05 -0.40 20.05
N ASN A 150 4.54 -1.63 20.08
CA ASN A 150 5.19 -2.76 20.75
C ASN A 150 5.80 -3.77 19.75
N GLN A 151 6.00 -3.35 18.51
CA GLN A 151 6.58 -4.20 17.48
C GLN A 151 8.11 -4.19 17.52
N PRO A 152 8.76 -5.18 16.89
CA PRO A 152 10.19 -5.16 16.70
C PRO A 152 10.60 -4.05 15.74
N THR A 153 11.86 -3.64 15.86
CA THR A 153 12.51 -2.74 14.90
C THR A 153 12.79 -3.44 13.57
N ILE A 154 13.07 -2.68 12.52
CA ILE A 154 13.24 -3.22 11.16
C ILE A 154 14.35 -4.27 11.07
N ASP A 155 15.47 -4.08 11.76
CA ASP A 155 16.57 -5.04 11.80
C ASP A 155 16.17 -6.35 12.48
N GLU A 156 15.40 -6.29 13.58
CA GLU A 156 14.84 -7.48 14.23
C GLU A 156 13.81 -8.19 13.34
N VAL A 157 12.96 -7.44 12.63
CA VAL A 157 12.00 -8.02 11.68
C VAL A 157 12.71 -8.68 10.50
N LEU A 158 13.80 -8.09 9.98
CA LEU A 158 14.61 -8.70 8.92
C LEU A 158 15.32 -9.98 9.39
N GLN A 159 15.76 -10.05 10.65
CA GLN A 159 16.29 -11.28 11.24
C GLN A 159 15.20 -12.37 11.32
N ARG A 160 13.98 -12.02 11.76
CA ARG A 160 12.84 -12.95 11.78
C ARG A 160 12.46 -13.40 10.37
N PHE A 161 12.49 -12.49 9.41
CA PHE A 161 12.24 -12.80 8.01
C PHE A 161 13.29 -13.76 7.45
N HIS A 162 14.58 -13.57 7.79
CA HIS A 162 15.64 -14.50 7.42
C HIS A 162 15.41 -15.91 7.98
N LEU A 163 14.99 -16.02 9.24
CA LEU A 163 14.66 -17.32 9.84
C LEU A 163 13.46 -17.98 9.16
N TRP A 164 12.43 -17.20 8.81
CA TRP A 164 11.30 -17.68 8.02
C TRP A 164 11.73 -18.16 6.63
N MET A 165 12.57 -17.41 5.92
CA MET A 165 13.15 -17.80 4.63
C MET A 165 13.89 -19.13 4.72
N LYS A 166 14.67 -19.33 5.79
CA LYS A 166 15.39 -20.58 6.05
C LYS A 166 14.42 -21.74 6.31
N HIS A 167 13.41 -21.54 7.16
CA HIS A 167 12.39 -22.54 7.47
C HIS A 167 11.62 -22.98 6.22
N GLU A 168 11.24 -22.02 5.38
CA GLU A 168 10.49 -22.27 4.15
C GLU A 168 11.32 -22.88 3.02
N GLY A 169 12.64 -23.06 3.22
CA GLY A 169 13.58 -23.58 2.21
C GLY A 169 13.96 -22.59 1.11
N MET A 170 13.65 -21.31 1.29
CA MET A 170 13.78 -20.26 0.26
C MET A 170 15.23 -19.84 -0.01
N LEU A 171 16.14 -20.11 0.93
CA LEU A 171 17.56 -19.82 0.78
C LEU A 171 18.30 -20.85 -0.11
N SER A 172 17.68 -22.00 -0.37
CA SER A 172 18.24 -23.09 -1.19
C SER A 172 17.48 -23.33 -2.50
N SER A 173 16.33 -22.70 -2.70
CA SER A 173 15.53 -22.82 -3.93
C SER A 173 15.85 -21.71 -4.93
N ARG A 174 15.46 -21.88 -6.20
CA ARG A 174 15.51 -20.79 -7.17
C ARG A 174 14.35 -19.85 -6.88
N THR A 175 14.63 -18.78 -6.15
CA THR A 175 13.62 -17.83 -5.68
C THR A 175 13.87 -16.45 -6.25
N ALA A 176 12.81 -15.71 -6.56
CA ALA A 176 12.89 -14.29 -6.90
C ALA A 176 11.84 -13.48 -6.14
N PHE A 177 12.23 -12.30 -5.67
CA PHE A 177 11.28 -11.33 -5.14
C PHE A 177 10.47 -10.70 -6.26
N ILE A 178 9.20 -10.38 -5.98
CA ILE A 178 8.32 -9.61 -6.86
C ILE A 178 7.75 -8.43 -6.08
N THR A 179 7.80 -7.25 -6.67
CA THR A 179 7.22 -6.01 -6.12
C THR A 179 6.37 -5.30 -7.18
N CYS A 180 5.50 -4.37 -6.75
CA CYS A 180 4.71 -3.53 -7.65
C CYS A 180 5.37 -2.18 -7.96
N GLY A 181 6.65 -2.21 -8.32
CA GLY A 181 7.45 -1.02 -8.54
C GLY A 181 8.90 -1.25 -8.14
N ASP A 182 9.73 -0.22 -8.27
CA ASP A 182 11.12 -0.28 -7.80
C ASP A 182 11.29 0.36 -6.42
N TRP A 183 10.21 0.87 -5.82
CA TRP A 183 10.29 1.69 -4.61
C TRP A 183 10.68 0.87 -3.37
N ASP A 184 10.07 -0.29 -3.12
CA ASP A 184 10.29 -1.09 -1.91
C ASP A 184 11.76 -1.48 -1.71
N LEU A 185 12.31 -2.19 -2.69
CA LEU A 185 13.66 -2.78 -2.62
C LEU A 185 14.72 -1.90 -3.28
N GLY A 186 14.33 -0.98 -4.16
CA GLY A 186 15.25 -0.06 -4.83
C GLY A 186 15.46 1.27 -4.10
N ILE A 187 14.51 1.70 -3.27
CA ILE A 187 14.56 3.01 -2.59
C ILE A 187 14.34 2.86 -1.08
N MET A 188 13.20 2.31 -0.65
CA MET A 188 12.73 2.36 0.73
C MET A 188 13.66 1.60 1.68
N LEU A 189 13.86 0.30 1.46
CA LEU A 189 14.74 -0.52 2.30
C LEU A 189 16.21 -0.06 2.28
N PRO A 190 16.84 0.22 1.12
CA PRO A 190 18.22 0.74 1.11
C PRO A 190 18.39 2.10 1.80
N SER A 191 17.41 3.01 1.65
CA SER A 191 17.43 4.31 2.32
C SER A 191 17.38 4.16 3.84
N GLU A 192 16.44 3.37 4.35
CA GLU A 192 16.31 3.13 5.78
C GLU A 192 17.54 2.40 6.34
N ALA A 193 18.07 1.41 5.61
CA ALA A 193 19.30 0.70 5.95
C ALA A 193 20.50 1.65 6.10
N LYS A 194 20.66 2.58 5.15
CA LYS A 194 21.71 3.61 5.20
C LYS A 194 21.54 4.53 6.42
N ASN A 195 20.32 4.97 6.70
CA ASN A 195 20.05 5.90 7.80
C ASN A 195 20.21 5.23 9.18
N LYS A 196 19.83 3.96 9.31
CA LYS A 196 19.92 3.17 10.55
C LYS A 196 21.22 2.37 10.68
N ARG A 197 22.07 2.38 9.66
CA ARG A 197 23.38 1.71 9.60
C ARG A 197 23.29 0.19 9.77
N PHE A 198 22.31 -0.44 9.13
CA PHE A 198 22.25 -1.89 8.99
C PHE A 198 22.47 -2.31 7.54
N GLU A 199 22.87 -3.56 7.33
CA GLU A 199 23.12 -4.09 5.98
C GLU A 199 21.84 -4.68 5.37
N VAL A 200 21.57 -4.34 4.11
CA VAL A 200 20.50 -5.00 3.35
C VAL A 200 20.94 -6.43 2.98
N PRO A 201 20.18 -7.46 3.38
CA PRO A 201 20.46 -8.85 3.01
C PRO A 201 20.59 -9.01 1.49
N GLN A 202 21.57 -9.80 1.04
CA GLN A 202 21.90 -9.93 -0.38
C GLN A 202 20.69 -10.36 -1.25
N TYR A 203 19.85 -11.25 -0.73
CA TYR A 203 18.65 -11.74 -1.44
C TYR A 203 17.56 -10.66 -1.64
N LEU A 204 17.61 -9.54 -0.91
CA LEU A 204 16.71 -8.39 -1.07
C LEU A 204 17.25 -7.33 -2.05
N ARG A 205 18.46 -7.52 -2.61
CA ARG A 205 19.08 -6.57 -3.56
C ARG A 205 18.69 -6.83 -5.01
N GLN A 206 17.88 -7.85 -5.27
CA GLN A 206 17.41 -8.23 -6.61
C GLN A 206 15.91 -8.57 -6.56
N TRP A 207 15.14 -8.03 -7.50
CA TRP A 207 13.69 -8.25 -7.56
C TRP A 207 13.14 -8.09 -8.97
N ILE A 208 12.00 -8.70 -9.22
CA ILE A 208 11.21 -8.52 -10.43
C ILE A 208 10.17 -7.44 -10.17
N ASN A 209 10.15 -6.40 -11.00
CA ASN A 209 9.07 -5.42 -10.99
C ASN A 209 7.93 -5.93 -11.89
N VAL A 210 6.79 -6.29 -11.30
CA VAL A 210 5.66 -6.89 -12.03
C VAL A 210 5.11 -5.97 -13.12
N LYS A 211 5.24 -4.64 -12.97
CA LYS A 211 4.80 -3.67 -13.99
C LYS A 211 5.66 -3.73 -15.24
N LYS A 212 6.97 -3.98 -15.09
CA LYS A 212 7.89 -4.20 -16.22
C LYS A 212 7.57 -5.53 -16.88
N SER A 213 7.35 -6.58 -16.10
CA SER A 213 6.94 -7.89 -16.64
C SER A 213 5.62 -7.83 -17.43
N TYR A 214 4.63 -7.10 -16.91
CA TYR A 214 3.40 -6.83 -17.64
C TYR A 214 3.67 -6.10 -18.96
N CYS A 215 4.46 -5.01 -18.92
CA CYS A 215 4.80 -4.26 -20.12
C CYS A 215 5.55 -5.10 -21.16
N ASP A 216 6.47 -5.95 -20.73
CA ASP A 216 7.20 -6.88 -21.61
C ASP A 216 6.27 -7.91 -22.25
N HIS A 217 5.22 -8.34 -21.53
CA HIS A 217 4.25 -9.33 -21.98
C HIS A 217 3.22 -8.75 -22.96
N THR A 218 2.68 -7.57 -22.66
CA THR A 218 1.54 -7.00 -23.37
C THR A 218 1.90 -5.87 -24.33
N GLY A 219 3.09 -5.28 -24.18
CA GLY A 219 3.48 -4.05 -24.88
C GLY A 219 2.86 -2.77 -24.29
N THR A 220 2.19 -2.85 -23.13
CA THR A 220 1.51 -1.71 -22.49
C THR A 220 2.04 -1.45 -21.09
N PHE A 221 2.26 -0.18 -20.74
CA PHE A 221 2.73 0.18 -19.39
C PHE A 221 1.57 0.44 -18.43
N ALA A 222 1.59 -0.24 -17.27
CA ALA A 222 0.66 0.03 -16.17
C ALA A 222 1.24 1.08 -15.21
N LYS A 223 0.47 2.10 -14.83
CA LYS A 223 0.94 3.16 -13.92
C LYS A 223 1.03 2.69 -12.47
N GLY A 224 0.20 1.73 -12.08
CA GLY A 224 0.20 1.14 -10.75
C GLY A 224 -0.73 -0.06 -10.63
N LEU A 225 -0.96 -0.50 -9.39
CA LEU A 225 -1.72 -1.72 -9.10
C LEU A 225 -3.14 -1.72 -9.69
N ARG A 226 -3.84 -0.58 -9.65
CA ARG A 226 -5.20 -0.43 -10.22
C ARG A 226 -5.25 -0.67 -11.73
N ASP A 227 -4.24 -0.23 -12.47
CA ASP A 227 -4.19 -0.44 -13.92
C ASP A 227 -4.01 -1.92 -14.25
N LEU A 228 -3.17 -2.63 -13.47
CA LEU A 228 -2.97 -4.06 -13.61
C LEU A 228 -4.24 -4.85 -13.27
N LEU A 229 -4.93 -4.49 -12.18
CA LEU A 229 -6.22 -5.08 -11.81
C LEU A 229 -7.24 -4.95 -12.95
N ASN A 230 -7.37 -3.74 -13.51
CA ASN A 230 -8.29 -3.47 -14.61
C ASN A 230 -7.93 -4.28 -15.87
N ALA A 231 -6.63 -4.37 -16.20
CA ALA A 231 -6.16 -5.11 -17.37
C ALA A 231 -6.51 -6.61 -17.30
N TYR A 232 -6.51 -7.19 -16.10
CA TYR A 232 -6.81 -8.61 -15.86
C TYR A 232 -8.25 -8.88 -15.38
N GLY A 233 -9.09 -7.85 -15.27
CA GLY A 233 -10.46 -7.99 -14.74
C GLY A 233 -10.51 -8.52 -13.30
N LEU A 234 -9.48 -8.20 -12.50
CA LEU A 234 -9.34 -8.65 -11.12
C LEU A 234 -9.86 -7.58 -10.15
N GLN A 235 -10.25 -8.02 -8.95
CA GLN A 235 -10.58 -7.13 -7.83
C GLN A 235 -9.41 -7.06 -6.85
N HIS A 236 -9.24 -5.90 -6.23
CA HIS A 236 -8.29 -5.74 -5.14
C HIS A 236 -8.72 -6.59 -3.94
N ALA A 237 -7.76 -7.26 -3.30
CA ALA A 237 -8.02 -8.05 -2.11
C ALA A 237 -8.07 -7.13 -0.89
N GLY A 238 -9.26 -6.88 -0.33
CA GLY A 238 -9.38 -6.16 0.93
C GLY A 238 -9.16 -4.65 0.79
N ARG A 239 -8.21 -4.11 1.58
CA ARG A 239 -7.99 -2.66 1.70
C ARG A 239 -6.78 -2.23 0.89
N LEU A 240 -6.92 -1.21 0.04
CA LEU A 240 -5.78 -0.58 -0.65
C LEU A 240 -4.83 0.06 0.35
N HIS A 241 -3.51 -0.08 0.13
CA HIS A 241 -2.45 0.37 1.03
C HIS A 241 -2.46 -0.38 2.37
N SER A 242 -2.88 -1.63 2.35
CA SER A 242 -2.64 -2.58 3.44
C SER A 242 -1.67 -3.58 2.85
N GLY A 243 -0.42 -3.60 3.33
CA GLY A 243 0.65 -4.30 2.61
C GLY A 243 0.32 -5.78 2.40
N ILE A 244 -0.30 -6.44 3.39
CA ILE A 244 -0.69 -7.85 3.25
C ILE A 244 -1.78 -8.09 2.19
N ASP A 245 -2.66 -7.12 1.99
CA ASP A 245 -3.76 -7.15 1.04
C ASP A 245 -3.30 -6.79 -0.38
N ASP A 246 -2.37 -5.84 -0.48
CA ASP A 246 -1.66 -5.54 -1.71
C ASP A 246 -0.77 -6.72 -2.16
N VAL A 247 -0.06 -7.39 -1.25
CA VAL A 247 0.69 -8.62 -1.56
C VAL A 247 -0.21 -9.72 -2.14
N LYS A 248 -1.40 -9.96 -1.58
CA LYS A 248 -2.37 -10.92 -2.16
C LYS A 248 -2.79 -10.52 -3.56
N THR A 249 -3.03 -9.23 -3.77
CA THR A 249 -3.42 -8.68 -5.06
C THR A 249 -2.31 -8.84 -6.10
N ILE A 250 -1.07 -8.54 -5.73
CA ILE A 250 0.10 -8.70 -6.60
C ILE A 250 0.34 -10.19 -6.90
N CYS A 251 0.09 -11.10 -5.97
CA CYS A 251 0.13 -12.55 -6.24
C CYS A 251 -0.88 -12.95 -7.33
N ALA A 252 -2.10 -12.42 -7.28
CA ALA A 252 -3.14 -12.71 -8.28
C ALA A 252 -2.74 -12.19 -9.66
N ILE A 253 -2.22 -10.97 -9.75
CA ILE A 253 -1.72 -10.37 -10.99
C ILE A 253 -0.54 -11.17 -11.55
N THR A 254 0.44 -11.50 -10.70
CA THR A 254 1.61 -12.30 -11.06
C THR A 254 1.18 -13.66 -11.63
N SER A 255 0.24 -14.31 -10.95
CA SER A 255 -0.31 -15.59 -11.39
C SER A 255 -1.05 -15.46 -12.73
N ALA A 256 -1.78 -14.38 -12.96
CA ALA A 256 -2.50 -14.15 -14.21
C ALA A 256 -1.53 -13.97 -15.39
N ILE A 257 -0.53 -13.09 -15.25
CA ILE A 257 0.52 -12.87 -16.26
C ILE A 257 1.26 -14.19 -16.56
N GLY A 258 1.65 -14.94 -15.52
CA GLY A 258 2.34 -16.22 -15.68
C GLY A 258 1.49 -17.30 -16.35
N LYS A 259 0.19 -17.38 -16.03
CA LYS A 259 -0.76 -18.33 -16.65
C LYS A 259 -1.03 -18.05 -18.12
N GLU A 260 -0.87 -16.80 -18.56
CA GLU A 260 -0.91 -16.43 -19.99
C GLU A 260 0.38 -16.80 -20.76
N GLY A 261 1.33 -17.46 -20.11
CA GLY A 261 2.56 -17.95 -20.72
C GLY A 261 3.75 -17.00 -20.61
N TYR A 262 3.66 -15.93 -19.81
CA TYR A 262 4.85 -15.11 -19.53
C TYR A 262 5.83 -15.90 -18.65
N VAL A 263 7.11 -15.92 -19.05
CA VAL A 263 8.20 -16.48 -18.25
C VAL A 263 8.97 -15.34 -17.64
N TYR A 264 9.01 -15.25 -16.31
CA TYR A 264 9.70 -14.17 -15.59
C TYR A 264 11.22 -14.28 -15.69
N ARG A 265 11.89 -13.18 -16.08
CA ARG A 265 13.34 -13.18 -16.39
C ARG A 265 14.11 -11.92 -16.00
N SER A 266 13.42 -10.88 -15.50
CA SER A 266 14.01 -9.56 -15.28
C SER A 266 14.20 -9.30 -13.79
N VAL A 267 15.45 -9.24 -13.33
CA VAL A 267 15.77 -8.79 -11.96
C VAL A 267 16.31 -7.36 -12.06
N ALA A 268 15.53 -6.39 -11.58
CA ALA A 268 16.09 -5.12 -11.16
C ALA A 268 17.10 -5.40 -10.04
N GLN A 269 18.20 -4.65 -10.03
CA GLN A 269 19.27 -4.81 -9.07
C GLN A 269 19.56 -3.47 -8.43
N HIS A 270 19.71 -3.47 -7.10
CA HIS A 270 20.27 -2.33 -6.40
C HIS A 270 21.77 -2.23 -6.71
N VAL A 271 22.20 -1.08 -7.22
CA VAL A 271 23.61 -0.76 -7.45
C VAL A 271 24.06 0.07 -6.25
N ASP A 272 25.03 -0.45 -5.51
CA ASP A 272 25.62 0.18 -4.32
C ASP A 272 26.24 1.56 -4.61
#